data_AF-A0A2J0LPZ4-F1
#
_entry.id   AF-A0A2J0LPZ4-F1
#
_cell.length_a   1.000
_cell.length_b   1.000
_cell.length_c   1.000
_cell.angle_alpha   90.00
_cell.angle_beta   90.00
_cell.angle_gamma   90.00
#
_symmetry.space_group_name_H-M   'P 1'
#
loop_
_entity.id
_entity.type
_entity.pdbx_description
1 polymer ?
#
loop_
_entity_poly.entity_id
_entity_poly.type
_entity_poly.pdbx_seq_one_letter_code
_entity_poly.pdbx_strand_id
1 'polypeptide(L)'
;MKKTIAEKIFSAHSNKDVKAGDLTVADIDFCFGQDGTSMLVIDAFKKLGAKKVFDKNKFCMVIDHSAPSPSIGVSEAHKKMRNFAKEHDLNMFDIGCGVCHQIIPESGLVMPGNLVVGADSHTCTYGALGVFSTGMGSTDVAVALAAG
;
A
#
# COMPACT_ATOMS: atom_id res chain seq x y z
N MET A 1 -23.59 18.04 11.01
CA MET A 1 -22.91 17.65 12.27
C MET A 1 -21.41 17.89 12.12
N LYS A 2 -20.69 18.18 13.22
CA LYS A 2 -19.23 18.25 13.18
C LYS A 2 -18.68 16.84 12.93
N LYS A 3 -17.77 16.67 11.97
CA LYS A 3 -17.09 15.41 11.64
C LYS A 3 -15.64 15.43 12.08
N THR A 4 -15.13 14.29 12.50
CA THR A 4 -13.68 14.06 12.66
C THR A 4 -12.98 14.05 11.29
N ILE A 5 -11.65 14.16 11.27
CA ILE A 5 -10.89 14.06 10.01
C ILE A 5 -11.05 12.69 9.35
N ALA A 6 -11.08 11.60 10.13
CA ALA A 6 -11.28 10.25 9.61
C ALA A 6 -12.64 10.10 8.90
N GLU A 7 -13.73 10.57 9.53
CA GLU A 7 -15.06 10.55 8.93
C GLU A 7 -15.13 11.38 7.65
N LYS A 8 -14.44 12.54 7.61
CA LYS A 8 -14.35 13.36 6.39
C LYS A 8 -13.62 12.64 5.27
N ILE A 9 -12.47 12.03 5.55
CA ILE A 9 -11.66 11.30 4.56
C ILE A 9 -12.46 10.11 4.03
N PHE A 10 -12.99 9.23 4.88
CA PHE A 10 -13.79 8.10 4.39
C PHE A 10 -15.06 8.55 3.64
N SER A 11 -15.72 9.63 4.07
CA SER A 11 -16.89 10.17 3.34
C SER A 11 -16.50 10.67 1.95
N ALA A 12 -15.30 11.22 1.79
CA ALA A 12 -14.81 11.71 0.50
C ALA A 12 -14.41 10.57 -0.46
N HIS A 13 -14.00 9.42 0.09
CA HIS A 13 -13.59 8.24 -0.68
C HIS A 13 -14.69 7.19 -0.79
N SER A 14 -15.93 7.51 -0.42
CA SER A 14 -17.05 6.58 -0.53
C SER A 14 -18.28 7.27 -1.10
N ASN A 15 -19.24 6.47 -1.57
CA ASN A 15 -20.48 6.98 -2.15
C ASN A 15 -21.51 7.45 -1.11
N LYS A 16 -21.10 7.65 0.15
CA LYS A 16 -21.99 8.05 1.25
C LYS A 16 -21.29 8.87 2.31
N ASP A 17 -22.08 9.66 3.02
CA ASP A 17 -21.64 10.34 4.23
C ASP A 17 -21.53 9.32 5.38
N VAL A 18 -20.30 8.96 5.76
CA VAL A 18 -20.04 7.96 6.80
C VAL A 18 -19.70 8.58 8.16
N LYS A 19 -20.03 7.83 9.21
CA LYS A 19 -19.66 8.10 10.60
C LYS A 19 -19.11 6.85 11.29
N ALA A 20 -18.54 7.05 12.48
CA ALA A 20 -18.08 5.92 13.30
C ALA A 20 -19.20 4.86 13.50
N GLY A 21 -18.85 3.60 13.25
CA GLY A 21 -19.77 2.46 13.30
C GLY A 21 -20.33 2.02 11.94
N ASP A 22 -20.17 2.84 10.90
CA ASP A 22 -20.59 2.46 9.54
C ASP A 22 -19.56 1.53 8.88
N LEU A 23 -20.06 0.58 8.06
CA LEU A 23 -19.26 -0.20 7.12
C LEU A 23 -19.40 0.40 5.72
N THR A 24 -18.29 0.66 5.02
CA THR A 24 -18.31 1.19 3.65
C THR A 24 -17.24 0.54 2.77
N VAL A 25 -17.50 0.54 1.47
CA VAL A 25 -16.46 0.39 0.44
C VAL A 25 -15.92 1.78 0.16
N ALA A 26 -14.61 1.93 0.09
CA ALA A 26 -13.95 3.20 -0.16
C ALA A 26 -12.81 3.04 -1.16
N ASP A 27 -12.65 4.04 -2.02
CA ASP A 27 -11.62 4.10 -3.04
C ASP A 27 -10.26 4.36 -2.38
N ILE A 28 -9.26 3.56 -2.73
CA ILE A 28 -7.91 3.72 -2.19
C ILE A 28 -7.09 4.67 -3.07
N ASP A 29 -6.43 5.63 -2.43
CA ASP A 29 -5.54 6.56 -3.13
C ASP A 29 -4.16 5.97 -3.35
N PHE A 30 -3.66 5.23 -2.37
CA PHE A 30 -2.34 4.64 -2.43
C PHE A 30 -2.28 3.36 -1.58
N CYS A 31 -1.56 2.36 -2.08
CA CYS A 31 -1.18 1.21 -1.28
C CYS A 31 0.26 0.77 -1.52
N PHE A 32 0.84 0.01 -0.60
CA PHE A 32 2.22 -0.46 -0.76
C PHE A 32 2.50 -1.76 -0.01
N GLY A 33 3.60 -2.39 -0.36
CA GLY A 33 4.20 -3.50 0.39
C GLY A 33 5.69 -3.34 0.62
N GLN A 34 6.19 -3.94 1.70
CA GLN A 34 7.63 -4.07 2.00
C GLN A 34 8.11 -5.50 1.73
N ASP A 35 9.42 -5.78 1.72
CA ASP A 35 9.98 -7.03 1.20
C ASP A 35 9.57 -8.30 1.97
N GLY A 36 9.22 -8.19 3.24
CA GLY A 36 8.65 -9.25 4.06
C GLY A 36 7.18 -9.59 3.74
N THR A 37 6.41 -8.68 3.14
CA THR A 37 4.97 -8.88 2.89
C THR A 37 4.58 -8.82 1.42
N SER A 38 5.39 -8.20 0.56
CA SER A 38 5.11 -8.01 -0.86
C SER A 38 4.99 -9.32 -1.62
N MET A 39 5.77 -10.35 -1.26
CA MET A 39 5.66 -11.66 -1.88
C MET A 39 4.27 -12.29 -1.68
N LEU A 40 3.63 -12.04 -0.53
CA LEU A 40 2.30 -12.51 -0.18
C LEU A 40 1.22 -11.68 -0.89
N VAL A 41 1.42 -10.37 -1.02
CA VAL A 41 0.55 -9.49 -1.82
C VAL A 41 0.52 -9.97 -3.27
N ILE A 42 1.68 -10.25 -3.87
CA ILE A 42 1.81 -10.75 -5.24
C ILE A 42 1.09 -12.10 -5.40
N ASP A 43 1.24 -13.02 -4.45
CA ASP A 43 0.57 -14.32 -4.51
C ASP A 43 -0.94 -14.20 -4.36
N ALA A 44 -1.42 -13.35 -3.44
CA ALA A 44 -2.84 -13.09 -3.28
C ALA A 44 -3.43 -12.43 -4.54
N PHE A 45 -2.75 -11.44 -5.12
CA PHE A 45 -3.15 -10.78 -6.36
C PHE A 45 -3.31 -11.78 -7.51
N LYS A 46 -2.33 -12.69 -7.68
CA LYS A 46 -2.41 -13.75 -8.70
C LYS A 46 -3.54 -14.74 -8.41
N LYS A 47 -3.77 -15.11 -7.15
CA LYS A 47 -4.87 -16.00 -6.73
C LYS A 47 -6.25 -15.38 -6.96
N LEU A 48 -6.39 -14.06 -6.88
CA LEU A 48 -7.62 -13.35 -7.24
C LEU A 48 -7.94 -13.46 -8.75
N GLY A 49 -7.01 -13.93 -9.58
CA GLY A 49 -7.16 -14.00 -11.04
C GLY A 49 -7.00 -12.64 -11.73
N ALA A 50 -6.55 -11.62 -11.00
CA ALA A 50 -6.27 -10.30 -11.54
C ALA A 50 -5.08 -10.37 -12.51
N LYS A 51 -5.27 -9.79 -13.70
CA LYS A 51 -4.23 -9.74 -14.75
C LYS A 51 -3.55 -8.38 -14.87
N LYS A 52 -4.16 -7.35 -14.31
CA LYS A 52 -3.68 -5.97 -14.33
C LYS A 52 -3.92 -5.35 -12.97
N VAL A 53 -2.97 -4.54 -12.53
CA VAL A 53 -3.15 -3.66 -11.37
C VAL A 53 -4.18 -2.59 -11.71
N PHE A 54 -4.89 -2.11 -10.69
CA PHE A 54 -5.93 -1.09 -10.86
C PHE A 54 -5.35 0.22 -11.41
N ASP A 55 -4.32 0.75 -10.76
CA ASP A 55 -3.55 1.90 -11.20
C ASP A 55 -2.09 1.74 -10.76
N LYS A 56 -1.17 1.72 -11.73
CA LYS A 56 0.26 1.53 -11.49
C LYS A 56 0.89 2.68 -10.67
N ASN A 57 0.28 3.86 -10.68
CA ASN A 57 0.76 5.02 -9.93
C ASN A 57 0.30 5.00 -8.46
N LYS A 58 -0.70 4.18 -8.13
CA LYS A 58 -1.28 4.05 -6.78
C LYS A 58 -0.69 2.89 -5.97
N PHE A 59 0.39 2.26 -6.46
CA PHE A 59 1.07 1.19 -5.75
C PHE A 59 2.58 1.28 -5.86
N CYS A 60 3.28 0.97 -4.77
CA CYS A 60 4.72 0.72 -4.82
C CYS A 60 5.14 -0.47 -3.96
N MET A 61 6.35 -0.96 -4.21
CA MET A 61 7.05 -1.91 -3.34
C MET A 61 8.36 -1.32 -2.84
N VAL A 62 8.72 -1.62 -1.60
CA VAL A 62 9.95 -1.14 -0.96
C VAL A 62 10.77 -2.34 -0.47
N ILE A 63 12.09 -2.33 -0.72
CA ILE A 63 13.03 -3.28 -0.11
C ILE A 63 13.82 -2.56 0.99
N ASP A 64 13.43 -2.77 2.24
CA ASP A 64 14.02 -2.09 3.41
C ASP A 64 14.20 -2.98 4.65
N HIS A 65 13.41 -4.05 4.83
CA HIS A 65 13.45 -4.88 6.03
C HIS A 65 14.61 -5.88 6.01
N SER A 66 14.92 -6.46 4.85
CA SER A 66 16.01 -7.43 4.69
C SER A 66 16.98 -6.98 3.59
N ALA A 67 17.59 -5.82 3.78
CA ALA A 67 18.39 -5.11 2.79
C ALA A 67 19.83 -4.83 3.29
N PRO A 68 20.89 -5.44 2.74
CA PRO A 68 20.89 -6.43 1.65
C PRO A 68 20.35 -7.80 2.10
N SER A 69 19.99 -8.63 1.12
CA SER A 69 19.41 -9.97 1.36
C SER A 69 20.33 -10.85 2.22
N PRO A 70 19.84 -11.39 3.36
CA PRO A 70 20.63 -12.25 4.26
C PRO A 70 20.52 -13.74 3.91
N SER A 71 19.66 -14.14 2.96
CA SER A 71 19.43 -15.55 2.63
C SER A 71 18.91 -15.77 1.21
N ILE A 72 18.99 -17.01 0.72
CA ILE A 72 18.44 -17.38 -0.61
C ILE A 72 16.94 -17.09 -0.67
N GLY A 73 16.19 -17.36 0.40
CA GLY A 73 14.74 -17.10 0.44
C GLY A 73 14.40 -15.63 0.27
N VAL A 74 15.13 -14.73 0.94
CA VAL A 74 14.96 -13.28 0.76
C VAL A 74 15.38 -12.84 -0.64
N SER A 75 16.46 -13.40 -1.20
CA SER A 75 16.90 -13.09 -2.56
C SER A 75 15.84 -13.44 -3.60
N GLU A 76 15.14 -14.58 -3.43
CA GLU A 76 14.01 -14.95 -4.29
C GLU A 76 12.80 -14.02 -4.09
N ALA A 77 12.51 -13.58 -2.85
CA ALA A 77 11.47 -12.59 -2.59
C ALA A 77 11.77 -11.26 -3.30
N HIS A 78 12.99 -10.73 -3.16
CA HIS A 78 13.42 -9.50 -3.83
C HIS A 78 13.37 -9.64 -5.36
N LYS A 79 13.80 -10.78 -5.90
CA LYS A 79 13.70 -11.08 -7.34
C LYS A 79 12.26 -11.11 -7.81
N LYS A 80 11.36 -11.74 -7.05
CA LYS A 80 9.92 -11.78 -7.34
C LYS A 80 9.31 -10.39 -7.35
N MET A 81 9.66 -9.52 -6.39
CA MET A 81 9.21 -8.13 -6.36
C MET A 81 9.70 -7.35 -7.59
N ARG A 82 10.99 -7.41 -7.91
CA ARG A 82 11.54 -6.73 -9.09
C ARG A 82 10.89 -7.20 -10.40
N ASN A 83 10.61 -8.50 -10.51
CA ASN A 83 9.92 -9.06 -11.68
C ASN A 83 8.49 -8.56 -11.77
N PHE A 84 7.74 -8.57 -10.66
CA PHE A 84 6.36 -8.07 -10.62
C PHE A 84 6.28 -6.57 -10.92
N ALA A 85 7.22 -5.78 -10.38
CA ALA A 85 7.32 -4.36 -10.68
C ALA A 85 7.55 -4.10 -12.18
N LYS A 86 8.45 -4.87 -12.81
CA LYS A 86 8.69 -4.78 -14.26
C LYS A 86 7.48 -5.25 -15.09
N GLU A 87 6.80 -6.30 -14.65
CA GLU A 87 5.62 -6.86 -15.33
C GLU A 87 4.46 -5.86 -15.39
N HIS A 88 4.25 -5.10 -14.31
CA HIS A 88 3.13 -4.15 -14.18
C HIS A 88 3.53 -2.68 -14.26
N ASP A 89 4.80 -2.38 -14.57
CA ASP A 89 5.35 -1.03 -14.65
C ASP A 89 5.11 -0.21 -13.36
N LEU A 90 5.43 -0.82 -12.21
CA LEU A 90 5.17 -0.28 -10.88
C LEU A 90 6.37 0.49 -10.32
N ASN A 91 6.06 1.48 -9.48
CA ASN A 91 7.07 2.14 -8.66
C ASN A 91 7.71 1.15 -7.68
N MET A 92 9.04 1.18 -7.59
CA MET A 92 9.79 0.34 -6.68
C MET A 92 10.98 1.10 -6.09
N PHE A 93 11.12 1.04 -4.77
CA PHE A 93 12.26 1.55 -4.03
C PHE A 93 13.13 0.36 -3.64
N ASP A 94 14.31 0.26 -4.27
CA ASP A 94 15.23 -0.86 -4.07
C ASP A 94 16.11 -0.65 -2.81
N ILE A 95 16.99 -1.61 -2.56
CA ILE A 95 17.95 -1.62 -1.45
C ILE A 95 18.69 -0.28 -1.38
N GLY A 96 18.65 0.33 -0.19
CA GLY A 96 19.36 1.58 0.10
C GLY A 96 18.56 2.86 -0.21
N CYS A 97 17.34 2.77 -0.73
CA CYS A 97 16.47 3.93 -0.92
C CYS A 97 15.95 4.52 0.41
N GLY A 98 15.80 3.70 1.44
CA GLY A 98 15.31 4.10 2.76
C GLY A 98 14.17 3.23 3.27
N VAL A 99 13.76 3.48 4.52
CA VAL A 99 12.63 2.77 5.15
C VAL A 99 11.32 3.19 4.47
N CYS A 100 10.41 2.24 4.26
CA CYS A 100 9.17 2.44 3.51
C CYS A 100 8.35 3.63 4.02
N HIS A 101 8.21 3.78 5.34
CA HIS A 101 7.46 4.89 5.93
C HIS A 101 8.14 6.25 5.87
N GLN A 102 9.43 6.31 5.51
CA GLN A 102 10.14 7.56 5.24
C GLN A 102 10.05 7.91 3.76
N ILE A 103 10.41 6.96 2.89
CA ILE A 103 10.59 7.23 1.46
C ILE A 103 9.27 7.48 0.72
N ILE A 104 8.17 6.83 1.15
CA ILE A 104 6.85 7.01 0.53
C ILE A 104 6.35 8.46 0.72
N PRO A 105 6.36 9.04 1.93
CA PRO A 105 6.14 10.47 2.10
C PRO A 105 7.09 11.38 1.33
N GLU A 106 8.41 11.14 1.40
CA GLU A 106 9.41 11.99 0.74
C GLU A 106 9.27 12.02 -0.79
N SER A 107 8.82 10.92 -1.38
CA SER A 107 8.57 10.81 -2.82
C SER A 107 7.28 11.49 -3.29
N GLY A 108 6.45 11.99 -2.36
CA GLY A 108 5.19 12.68 -2.69
C GLY A 108 4.08 11.73 -3.16
N LEU A 109 4.19 10.42 -2.92
CA LEU A 109 3.19 9.43 -3.29
C LEU A 109 1.95 9.45 -2.39
N VAL A 110 2.07 10.05 -1.20
CA VAL A 110 0.97 10.24 -0.25
C VAL A 110 0.85 11.72 0.11
N MET A 111 -0.38 12.23 0.09
CA MET A 111 -0.72 13.63 0.28
C MET A 111 -1.85 13.81 1.29
N PRO A 112 -1.95 14.97 1.98
CA PRO A 112 -3.00 15.23 2.94
C PRO A 112 -4.40 14.97 2.38
N GLY A 113 -5.24 14.29 3.16
CA GLY A 113 -6.59 13.89 2.76
C GLY A 113 -6.67 12.52 2.09
N ASN A 114 -5.56 11.88 1.74
CA ASN A 114 -5.60 10.56 1.13
C ASN A 114 -6.13 9.45 2.06
N LEU A 115 -6.65 8.38 1.45
CA LEU A 115 -6.93 7.10 2.08
C LEU A 115 -5.90 6.04 1.64
N VAL A 116 -5.08 5.57 2.58
CA VAL A 116 -3.90 4.73 2.30
C VAL A 116 -3.92 3.42 3.10
N VAL A 117 -3.62 2.31 2.43
CA VAL A 117 -3.44 1.00 3.08
C VAL A 117 -2.08 0.41 2.78
N GLY A 118 -1.42 -0.17 3.78
CA GLY A 118 -0.08 -0.73 3.59
C GLY A 118 0.01 -2.14 4.17
N ALA A 119 0.78 -3.00 3.52
CA ALA A 119 1.11 -4.32 4.06
C ALA A 119 2.22 -4.20 5.14
N ASP A 120 2.04 -3.27 6.07
CA ASP A 120 2.91 -3.00 7.22
C ASP A 120 2.09 -2.40 8.37
N SER A 121 2.37 -2.81 9.61
CA SER A 121 1.65 -2.35 10.80
C SER A 121 1.83 -0.86 11.10
N HIS A 122 2.96 -0.25 10.71
CA HIS A 122 3.28 1.14 11.02
C HIS A 122 2.82 2.12 9.94
N THR A 123 1.98 1.66 9.00
CA THR A 123 1.35 2.52 7.98
C THR A 123 0.58 3.70 8.59
N CYS A 124 0.17 3.62 9.86
CA CYS A 124 -0.40 4.73 10.62
C CYS A 124 0.51 5.98 10.70
N THR A 125 1.82 5.86 10.40
CA THR A 125 2.79 6.96 10.34
C THR A 125 2.31 8.11 9.47
N TYR A 126 1.61 7.84 8.35
CA TYR A 126 1.15 8.89 7.43
C TYR A 126 0.06 9.78 8.01
N GLY A 127 -0.56 9.38 9.13
CA GLY A 127 -1.45 10.22 9.92
C GLY A 127 -0.84 11.56 10.32
N ALA A 128 0.50 11.62 10.49
CA ALA A 128 1.23 12.87 10.75
C ALA A 128 1.08 13.91 9.62
N LEU A 129 0.73 13.48 8.41
CA LEU A 129 0.56 14.31 7.21
C LEU A 129 -0.91 14.64 6.93
N GLY A 130 -1.84 14.27 7.82
CA GLY A 130 -3.27 14.42 7.58
C GLY A 130 -3.85 13.40 6.57
N VAL A 131 -3.17 12.27 6.38
CA VAL A 131 -3.65 11.11 5.62
C VAL A 131 -4.40 10.18 6.57
N PHE A 132 -5.51 9.57 6.13
CA PHE A 132 -6.00 8.39 6.84
C PHE A 132 -5.23 7.18 6.33
N SER A 133 -4.44 6.55 7.21
CA SER A 133 -3.62 5.42 6.82
C SER A 133 -3.67 4.29 7.84
N THR A 134 -3.71 3.05 7.36
CA THR A 134 -3.76 1.87 8.23
C THR A 134 -3.00 0.69 7.64
N GLY A 135 -2.41 -0.12 8.54
CA GLY A 135 -1.86 -1.41 8.18
C GLY A 135 -2.98 -2.40 7.87
N MET A 136 -2.81 -3.19 6.83
CA MET A 136 -3.75 -4.23 6.40
C MET A 136 -3.00 -5.52 6.05
N GLY A 137 -3.72 -6.65 6.02
CA GLY A 137 -3.15 -7.92 5.61
C GLY A 137 -2.81 -7.94 4.12
N SER A 138 -1.90 -8.84 3.71
CA SER A 138 -1.49 -8.96 2.30
C SER A 138 -2.64 -9.28 1.35
N THR A 139 -3.68 -9.99 1.83
CA THR A 139 -4.90 -10.25 1.05
C THR A 139 -5.67 -8.97 0.78
N ASP A 140 -5.86 -8.11 1.78
CA ASP A 140 -6.60 -6.86 1.64
C ASP A 140 -5.86 -5.87 0.72
N VAL A 141 -4.53 -5.78 0.88
CA VAL A 141 -3.70 -4.94 0.00
C VAL A 141 -3.70 -5.48 -1.43
N ALA A 142 -3.76 -6.80 -1.62
CA ALA A 142 -3.92 -7.38 -2.96
C ALA A 142 -5.28 -7.07 -3.59
N VAL A 143 -6.36 -6.97 -2.79
CA VAL A 143 -7.66 -6.50 -3.26
C VAL A 143 -7.57 -5.03 -3.66
N ALA A 144 -6.97 -4.16 -2.85
CA ALA A 144 -6.75 -2.75 -3.21
C ALA A 144 -5.91 -2.59 -4.49
N LEU A 145 -4.83 -3.37 -4.62
CA LEU A 145 -4.00 -3.40 -5.82
C LEU A 145 -4.79 -3.83 -7.08
N ALA A 146 -5.77 -4.72 -6.93
CA ALA A 146 -6.57 -5.24 -8.04
C ALA A 146 -7.79 -4.38 -8.38
N ALA A 147 -8.39 -3.71 -7.40
CA ALA A 147 -9.72 -3.09 -7.53
C ALA A 147 -9.77 -1.59 -7.22
N GLY A 148 -8.72 -1.01 -6.62
CA GLY A 148 -8.68 0.39 -6.18
C GLY A 148 -9.17 0.55 -4.76
#